data_AF-A0AA85JDC0-F1
#
_entry.id   AF-A0AA85JDC0-F1
#
_cell.length_a   1.000
_cell.length_b   1.000
_cell.length_c   1.000
_cell.angle_alpha   90.00
_cell.angle_beta   90.00
_cell.angle_gamma   90.00
#
_symmetry.space_group_name_H-M   'P 1'
#
loop_
_entity.id
_entity.type
_entity.pdbx_description
1 polymer ?
#
loop_
_entity_poly.entity_id
_entity_poly.type
_entity_poly.pdbx_seq_one_letter_code
_entity_poly.pdbx_strand_id
1 'polypeptide(L)'
;MDSSKLESLFEQQTKLIETFVNQQTGPTSPSSNLNHTMLPSVDGIVNSISQFNYNPDANVTFDTWYQRYEDLFTVDLASQDDAWKGASVIT
;
A
#
# COMPACT_ATOMS: atom_id res chain seq x y z
N MET A 1 -22.30 32.09 16.14
CA MET A 1 -21.62 31.45 14.99
C MET A 1 -22.32 31.99 13.76
N ASP A 2 -21.63 32.79 12.97
CA ASP A 2 -22.24 33.61 11.92
C ASP A 2 -22.57 32.76 10.69
N SER A 3 -23.77 32.94 10.11
CA SER A 3 -24.23 32.14 8.96
C SER A 3 -23.26 32.16 7.79
N SER A 4 -22.59 33.29 7.54
CA SER A 4 -21.57 33.44 6.49
C SER A 4 -20.37 32.50 6.67
N LYS A 5 -20.04 32.12 7.90
CA LYS A 5 -18.94 31.19 8.19
C LYS A 5 -19.33 29.74 7.89
N LEU A 6 -20.60 29.38 8.10
CA LEU A 6 -21.13 28.05 7.77
C LEU A 6 -21.22 27.87 6.25
N GLU A 7 -21.67 28.91 5.55
CA GLU A 7 -21.79 28.91 4.09
C GLU A 7 -20.42 28.84 3.42
N SER A 8 -19.44 29.59 3.92
CA SER A 8 -18.04 29.50 3.47
C SER A 8 -17.44 28.11 3.69
N LEU A 9 -17.76 27.44 4.80
CA LEU A 9 -17.28 26.08 5.06
C LEU A 9 -17.91 25.08 4.09
N PHE A 10 -19.20 25.23 3.79
CA PHE A 10 -19.91 24.37 2.86
C PHE A 10 -19.40 24.54 1.43
N GLU A 11 -19.17 25.78 0.97
CA GLU A 11 -18.54 26.04 -0.32
C GLU A 11 -17.14 25.45 -0.39
N GLN A 12 -16.33 25.62 0.67
CA GLN A 12 -14.98 25.07 0.72
C GLN A 12 -15.00 23.54 0.60
N GLN A 13 -15.94 22.86 1.28
CA GLN A 13 -16.10 21.41 1.18
C GLN A 13 -16.55 20.98 -0.22
N THR A 14 -17.46 21.72 -0.84
CA THR A 14 -17.97 21.41 -2.19
C THR A 14 -16.85 21.53 -3.23
N LYS A 15 -16.03 22.58 -3.14
CA LYS A 15 -14.89 22.80 -4.04
C LYS A 15 -13.81 21.72 -3.91
N LEU A 16 -13.60 21.19 -2.70
CA LEU A 16 -12.68 20.09 -2.46
C LEU A 16 -13.16 18.81 -3.14
N ILE A 17 -14.46 18.49 -3.01
CA ILE A 17 -15.08 17.31 -3.65
C ILE A 17 -15.01 17.43 -5.17
N GLU A 18 -15.34 18.60 -5.72
CA GLU A 18 -15.26 18.86 -7.16
C GLU A 18 -13.83 18.68 -7.70
N THR A 19 -12.82 19.17 -6.97
CA THR A 19 -11.41 18.98 -7.35
C THR A 19 -11.00 17.51 -7.32
N PHE A 20 -11.48 16.74 -6.33
CA PHE A 20 -11.20 15.31 -6.22
C PHE A 20 -11.84 14.50 -7.35
N VAL A 21 -13.10 14.81 -7.70
CA VAL A 21 -13.84 14.12 -8.76
C VAL A 21 -13.28 14.43 -10.15
N ASN A 22 -12.88 15.68 -10.39
CA ASN A 22 -12.27 16.10 -11.66
C ASN A 22 -10.86 15.49 -11.85
N GLN A 23 -10.13 15.22 -10.77
CA GLN A 23 -8.85 14.51 -10.83
C GLN A 23 -9.01 13.01 -11.16
N GLN A 24 -10.20 12.45 -10.94
CA GLN A 24 -10.48 11.02 -11.11
C GLN A 24 -11.13 10.66 -12.47
N THR A 25 -11.52 11.62 -13.30
CA THR A 25 -12.34 11.38 -14.52
C THR A 25 -11.68 11.81 -15.85
N GLY A 26 -10.35 11.70 -15.96
CA GLY A 26 -9.68 11.68 -17.27
C GLY A 26 -9.75 10.31 -17.94
N PRO A 27 -9.98 10.20 -19.27
CA PRO A 27 -10.10 8.91 -19.95
C PRO A 27 -8.73 8.38 -20.36
N THR A 28 -8.14 7.48 -19.57
CA THR A 28 -7.03 6.64 -20.03
C THR A 28 -7.07 5.28 -19.34
N SER A 29 -7.42 4.26 -20.12
CA SER A 29 -6.92 2.87 -20.11
C SER A 29 -6.97 2.06 -18.80
N PRO A 30 -7.21 0.74 -18.86
CA PRO A 30 -7.07 -0.14 -17.70
C PRO A 30 -5.57 -0.32 -17.39
N SER A 31 -4.98 0.67 -16.72
CA SER A 31 -3.65 0.55 -16.14
C SER A 31 -3.83 0.06 -14.71
N SER A 32 -3.43 -1.19 -14.51
CA SER A 32 -3.11 -1.77 -13.22
C SER A 32 -2.63 -0.74 -12.20
N ASN A 33 -3.35 -0.64 -11.07
CA ASN A 33 -2.90 0.07 -9.88
C ASN A 33 -1.55 -0.54 -9.44
N LEU A 34 -0.45 0.08 -9.85
CA LEU A 34 0.85 -0.10 -9.22
C LEU A 34 0.96 1.02 -8.19
N ASN A 35 0.78 0.58 -6.95
CA ASN A 35 0.70 1.30 -5.69
C ASN A 35 1.64 2.52 -5.59
N HIS A 36 1.07 3.67 -5.21
CA HIS A 36 1.82 4.71 -4.53
C HIS A 36 2.41 4.14 -3.24
N THR A 37 3.70 4.41 -3.06
CA THR A 37 4.59 4.06 -1.95
C THR A 37 3.94 4.22 -0.57
N MET A 38 3.21 3.20 -0.13
CA MET A 38 2.94 2.90 1.27
C MET A 38 3.92 1.77 1.59
N LEU A 39 4.90 2.02 2.46
CA LEU A 39 5.71 0.93 3.02
C LEU A 39 4.72 -0.14 3.49
N PRO A 40 4.81 -1.37 2.98
CA PRO A 40 3.86 -2.39 3.35
C PRO A 40 4.01 -2.65 4.85
N SER A 41 2.93 -2.47 5.61
CA SER A 41 2.92 -2.84 7.02
C SER A 41 3.21 -4.33 7.12
N VAL A 42 3.84 -4.80 8.21
CA VAL A 42 4.16 -6.23 8.40
C VAL A 42 2.94 -7.12 8.15
N ASP A 43 1.76 -6.69 8.60
CA ASP A 43 0.49 -7.40 8.35
C ASP A 43 0.11 -7.46 6.86
N GLY A 44 0.33 -6.37 6.11
CA GLY A 44 0.14 -6.33 4.67
C GLY A 44 1.14 -7.21 3.91
N ILE A 45 2.40 -7.25 4.36
CA ILE A 45 3.43 -8.15 3.82
C ILE A 45 3.00 -9.60 4.00
N VAL A 46 2.65 -10.00 5.23
CA VAL A 46 2.22 -11.36 5.56
C VAL A 46 0.98 -11.76 4.75
N ASN A 47 0.01 -10.85 4.59
CA ASN A 47 -1.20 -11.12 3.82
C ASN A 47 -0.97 -11.17 2.30
N SER A 48 0.16 -10.63 1.80
CA SER A 48 0.53 -10.69 0.38
C SER A 48 1.25 -11.99 -0.01
N ILE A 49 1.81 -12.72 0.96
CA ILE A 49 2.48 -14.00 0.73
C ILE A 49 1.44 -15.11 0.61
N SER A 50 1.36 -15.74 -0.55
CA SER A 50 0.48 -16.91 -0.74
C SER A 50 1.03 -18.13 -0.02
N GLN A 51 0.15 -18.98 0.53
CA GLN A 51 0.60 -20.25 1.14
C GLN A 51 1.34 -21.12 0.13
N PHE A 52 2.43 -21.74 0.57
CA PHE A 52 3.16 -22.70 -0.22
C PHE A 52 2.32 -23.96 -0.47
N ASN A 53 2.10 -24.28 -1.74
CA ASN A 53 1.46 -25.53 -2.17
C ASN A 53 2.40 -26.26 -3.13
N TYR A 54 2.91 -27.41 -2.71
CA TYR A 54 3.76 -28.22 -3.56
C TYR A 54 2.94 -28.85 -4.69
N ASN A 55 3.30 -28.52 -5.93
CA ASN A 55 2.71 -29.12 -7.12
C ASN A 55 3.82 -29.60 -8.06
N PRO A 56 4.06 -30.93 -8.15
CA PRO A 56 5.10 -31.48 -9.01
C PRO A 56 4.79 -31.29 -10.50
N ASP A 57 3.51 -31.30 -10.89
CA ASP A 57 3.09 -31.17 -12.29
C ASP A 57 3.28 -29.73 -12.81
N ALA A 58 3.15 -28.75 -11.91
CA ALA A 58 3.39 -27.34 -12.21
C ALA A 58 4.82 -26.87 -11.85
N ASN A 59 5.70 -27.80 -11.45
CA ASN A 59 7.06 -27.52 -10.98
C ASN A 59 7.10 -26.44 -9.86
N VAL A 60 6.05 -26.39 -9.04
CA VAL A 60 5.98 -25.47 -7.89
C VAL A 60 6.72 -26.13 -6.72
N THR A 61 8.04 -25.92 -6.72
CA THR A 61 8.93 -26.26 -5.62
C THR A 61 9.04 -25.10 -4.64
N PHE A 62 9.61 -25.35 -3.46
CA PHE A 62 9.86 -24.30 -2.48
C PHE A 62 10.72 -23.18 -3.07
N ASP A 63 11.76 -23.52 -3.83
CA ASP A 63 12.65 -22.54 -4.48
C ASP A 63 11.88 -21.61 -5.42
N THR A 64 11.00 -22.16 -6.26
CA THR A 64 10.18 -21.38 -7.21
C THR A 64 9.14 -20.49 -6.51
N TRP A 65 8.68 -20.90 -5.33
CA TRP A 65 7.79 -20.08 -4.50
C TRP A 65 8.58 -18.99 -3.77
N TYR A 66 9.72 -19.33 -3.18
CA TYR A 66 10.58 -18.40 -2.44
C TYR A 66 11.13 -17.29 -3.36
N GLN A 67 11.58 -17.63 -4.57
CA GLN A 67 12.08 -16.67 -5.54
C GLN A 67 11.04 -15.58 -5.91
N ARG A 68 9.74 -15.87 -5.79
CA ARG A 68 8.67 -14.88 -6.02
C ARG A 68 8.51 -13.89 -4.87
N TYR A 69 9.00 -14.21 -3.68
CA TYR A 69 8.86 -13.41 -2.47
C TYR A 69 10.22 -12.99 -1.87
N GLU A 70 11.34 -13.34 -2.52
CA GLU A 70 12.71 -13.02 -2.06
C GLU A 70 12.91 -11.51 -1.85
N ASP A 71 12.44 -10.70 -2.78
CA ASP A 71 12.47 -9.23 -2.68
C ASP A 71 11.67 -8.73 -1.47
N LEU A 72 10.56 -9.40 -1.16
CA LEU A 72 9.70 -9.06 -0.02
C LEU A 72 10.42 -9.31 1.33
N PHE A 73 11.19 -10.40 1.41
CA PHE A 73 11.99 -10.71 2.60
C PHE A 73 13.22 -9.79 2.75
N THR A 74 13.84 -9.40 1.64
CA THR A 74 15.12 -8.66 1.64
C THR A 74 14.96 -7.15 1.63
N VAL A 75 13.89 -6.62 1.05
CA VAL A 75 13.63 -5.18 0.95
C VAL A 75 12.62 -4.76 2.01
N ASP A 76 11.41 -5.31 1.94
CA ASP A 76 10.31 -4.85 2.78
C ASP A 76 10.51 -5.26 4.25
N LEU A 77 10.86 -6.54 4.50
CA LEU A 77 11.10 -7.01 5.86
C LEU A 77 12.36 -6.39 6.51
N ALA A 78 13.43 -6.19 5.74
CA ALA A 78 14.64 -5.54 6.25
C ALA A 78 14.39 -4.07 6.63
N SER A 79 13.58 -3.36 5.85
CA SER A 79 13.19 -1.97 6.18
C SER A 79 12.35 -1.88 7.46
N GLN A 80 11.55 -2.91 7.76
CA GLN A 80 10.81 -3.03 9.01
C GLN A 80 11.71 -3.51 10.17
N ASP A 81 12.75 -4.32 9.89
CA ASP A 81 13.74 -4.78 10.87
C ASP A 81 14.57 -3.60 11.44
N ASP A 82 15.01 -2.70 10.56
CA ASP A 82 15.74 -1.51 10.99
C ASP A 82 14.88 -0.57 11.87
N ALA A 83 13.56 -0.58 11.68
CA ALA A 83 12.63 0.25 12.43
C ALA A 83 12.48 -0.18 13.92
N TRP A 84 12.52 -1.48 14.24
CA TRP A 84 12.46 -1.92 15.65
C TRP A 84 13.82 -1.80 16.35
N LYS A 85 14.93 -1.90 15.61
CA LYS A 85 16.27 -1.63 16.16
C LYS A 85 16.46 -0.16 16.55
N GLY A 86 15.89 0.78 15.78
CA GLY A 86 15.90 2.20 16.12
C GLY A 86 15.12 2.53 17.40
N ALA A 87 14.08 1.74 17.72
CA ALA A 87 13.28 1.92 18.93
C ALA A 87 13.99 1.43 20.21
N SER A 88 15.00 0.57 20.09
CA SER A 88 15.76 0.05 21.24
C SER A 88 16.83 1.00 21.79
N VAL A 89 17.08 2.15 21.16
CA VAL A 89 18.11 3.13 21.57
C VAL A 89 17.57 4.24 22.49
N ILE A 90 16.29 4.17 22.88
CA ILE A 90 15.65 5.13 23.79
C ILE A 90 15.17 4.39 25.05
N THR A 91 16.09 4.10 25.96
CA THR A 91 15.84 3.78 27.39
C THR A 91 17.07 4.22 28.17
#